data_AF-A0ABD3AQQ2-F1
#
_entry.id   AF-A0ABD3AQQ2-F1
#
_cell.length_a   1.000
_cell.length_b   1.000
_cell.length_c   1.000
_cell.angle_alpha   90.00
_cell.angle_beta   90.00
_cell.angle_gamma   90.00
#
_symmetry.space_group_name_H-M   'P 1'
#
loop_
_entity.id
_entity.type
_entity.pdbx_description
1 polymer ?
#
loop_
_entity_poly.entity_id
_entity_poly.type
_entity_poly.pdbx_seq_one_letter_code
_entity_poly.pdbx_strand_id
1 'polypeptide(L)'
;MRAYEPVINPTNGPHAWERCDGNHILPPKKMKMSGRPKKARRRELDEVRTNSSGHQRVPRTGVVQMTCTNCHVKGHKTRKCPLKFATEDLSVMALYLSSNKATYVTIIATIKGGVT
;
A
#
# COMPACT_ATOMS: atom_id res chain seq x y z
N MET A 1 -56.34 -10.90 -18.90
CA MET A 1 -54.99 -10.47 -18.46
C MET A 1 -54.75 -11.11 -17.09
N ARG A 2 -54.02 -12.25 -17.02
CA ARG A 2 -53.80 -13.03 -15.78
C ARG A 2 -52.44 -12.77 -15.10
N ALA A 3 -51.63 -11.90 -15.69
CA ALA A 3 -50.23 -11.71 -15.29
C ALA A 3 -50.05 -10.99 -13.93
N TYR A 4 -51.10 -10.36 -13.41
CA TYR A 4 -51.06 -9.59 -12.15
C TYR A 4 -52.10 -10.07 -11.13
N GLU A 5 -52.70 -11.25 -11.36
CA GLU A 5 -53.66 -11.85 -10.44
C GLU A 5 -53.05 -12.24 -9.07
N PRO A 6 -51.83 -12.80 -8.98
CA PRO A 6 -51.22 -13.04 -7.68
C PRO A 6 -50.69 -11.73 -7.08
N VAL A 7 -51.32 -11.29 -5.98
CA VAL A 7 -50.84 -10.17 -5.17
C VAL A 7 -49.73 -10.68 -4.24
N ILE A 8 -48.51 -10.19 -4.43
CA ILE A 8 -47.43 -10.38 -3.45
C ILE A 8 -47.69 -9.40 -2.32
N ASN A 9 -48.10 -9.91 -1.17
CA ASN A 9 -48.24 -9.09 0.03
C ASN A 9 -46.88 -8.55 0.49
N PRO A 10 -46.83 -7.33 1.03
CA PRO A 10 -45.60 -6.79 1.57
C PRO A 10 -45.10 -7.68 2.72
N THR A 11 -43.82 -8.03 2.68
CA THR A 11 -43.18 -8.74 3.79
C THR A 11 -42.98 -7.80 4.97
N ASN A 12 -43.10 -8.36 6.18
CA ASN A 12 -42.84 -7.63 7.42
C ASN A 12 -41.47 -6.95 7.39
N GLY A 13 -41.39 -5.75 7.94
CA GLY A 13 -40.13 -4.99 8.00
C GLY A 13 -39.16 -5.55 9.04
N PRO A 14 -37.89 -5.10 9.03
CA PRO A 14 -36.83 -5.62 9.91
C PRO A 14 -37.15 -5.57 11.42
N HIS A 15 -38.04 -4.66 11.84
CA HIS A 15 -38.45 -4.51 13.23
C HIS A 15 -39.30 -5.69 13.75
N ALA A 16 -39.99 -6.39 12.85
CA ALA A 16 -40.83 -7.55 13.16
C ALA A 16 -40.11 -8.88 12.90
N TRP A 17 -38.84 -8.84 12.50
CA TRP A 17 -38.02 -10.05 12.37
C TRP A 17 -37.47 -10.45 13.74
N GLU A 18 -37.46 -11.74 14.01
CA GLU A 18 -36.84 -12.28 15.22
C GLU A 18 -35.34 -11.96 15.22
N ARG A 19 -34.82 -11.55 16.38
CA ARG A 19 -33.39 -11.32 16.53
C ARG A 19 -32.72 -12.68 16.67
N CYS A 20 -31.92 -13.05 15.67
CA CYS A 20 -31.08 -14.22 15.76
C CYS A 20 -29.83 -13.89 16.60
N ASP A 21 -29.73 -14.47 17.80
CA ASP A 21 -28.51 -14.45 18.63
C ASP A 21 -27.44 -15.47 18.16
N GLY A 22 -27.59 -15.97 16.93
CA GLY A 22 -26.68 -16.94 16.33
C GLY A 22 -25.31 -16.37 15.99
N ASN A 23 -24.35 -17.26 15.74
CA ASN A 23 -23.01 -16.86 15.29
C ASN A 23 -23.09 -16.00 14.03
N HIS A 24 -22.29 -14.92 14.01
CA HIS A 24 -22.20 -14.06 12.84
C HIS A 24 -21.76 -14.88 11.62
N ILE A 25 -22.52 -14.79 10.53
CA ILE A 25 -22.18 -15.48 9.29
C ILE A 25 -20.85 -14.89 8.80
N LEU A 26 -19.82 -15.74 8.69
CA LEU A 26 -18.55 -15.33 8.13
C LEU A 26 -18.72 -15.11 6.61
N PRO A 27 -18.04 -14.10 6.04
CA PRO A 27 -18.05 -13.92 4.61
C PRO A 27 -17.53 -15.19 3.92
N PRO A 28 -18.05 -15.52 2.72
CA PRO A 28 -17.52 -16.62 1.94
C PRO A 28 -16.01 -16.48 1.76
N LYS A 29 -15.29 -17.60 1.85
CA LYS A 29 -13.85 -17.60 1.63
C LYS A 29 -13.56 -17.14 0.21
N LYS A 30 -12.79 -16.05 0.06
CA LYS A 30 -12.31 -15.61 -1.25
C LYS A 30 -11.47 -16.71 -1.90
N MET A 31 -11.93 -17.25 -3.02
CA MET A 31 -11.18 -18.23 -3.82
C MET A 31 -10.63 -17.54 -5.06
N LYS A 32 -9.35 -17.78 -5.37
CA LYS A 32 -8.78 -17.34 -6.64
C LYS A 32 -9.22 -18.31 -7.72
N MET A 33 -10.20 -17.91 -8.52
CA MET A 33 -10.60 -18.67 -9.70
C MET A 33 -9.46 -18.70 -10.72
N SER A 34 -9.34 -19.79 -11.47
CA SER A 34 -8.51 -19.80 -12.67
C SER A 34 -9.04 -18.72 -13.60
N GLY A 35 -8.21 -17.71 -13.85
CA GLY A 35 -8.55 -16.64 -14.78
C GLY A 35 -8.64 -17.19 -16.20
N ARG A 36 -9.23 -16.39 -17.09
CA ARG A 36 -9.23 -16.67 -18.53
C ARG A 36 -7.79 -16.96 -19.01
N PRO A 37 -7.54 -18.08 -19.72
CA PRO A 37 -6.25 -18.32 -20.34
C PRO A 37 -5.86 -17.14 -21.22
N LYS A 38 -4.62 -16.66 -21.08
CA LYS A 38 -4.14 -15.52 -21.83
C LYS A 38 -3.98 -15.92 -23.30
N LYS A 39 -4.74 -15.29 -24.20
CA LYS A 39 -4.56 -15.48 -25.64
C LYS A 39 -3.30 -14.73 -26.09
N ALA A 40 -2.36 -15.45 -26.69
CA ALA A 40 -1.24 -14.82 -27.38
C ALA A 40 -1.75 -14.16 -28.67
N ARG A 41 -1.31 -12.93 -28.94
CA ARG A 41 -1.56 -12.26 -30.23
C ARG A 41 -0.78 -12.98 -31.34
N ARG A 42 -1.40 -13.16 -32.51
CA ARG A 42 -0.68 -13.59 -33.72
C ARG A 42 0.25 -12.45 -34.16
N ARG A 43 1.53 -12.78 -34.39
CA ARG A 43 2.53 -11.83 -34.87
C ARG A 43 2.61 -11.86 -36.39
N GLU A 44 2.89 -10.72 -37.00
CA GLU A 44 3.23 -10.63 -38.42
C GLU A 44 4.65 -11.18 -38.70
N LEU A 45 4.96 -11.47 -39.96
CA LEU A 45 6.24 -12.07 -40.37
C LEU A 45 7.46 -11.19 -40.04
N ASP A 46 7.29 -9.87 -40.09
CA ASP A 46 8.35 -8.88 -39.84
C ASP A 46 8.54 -8.55 -38.35
N GLU A 47 7.70 -9.09 -37.46
CA GLU A 47 7.83 -8.82 -36.03
C GLU A 47 9.01 -9.58 -35.40
N VAL A 48 10.02 -8.84 -34.97
CA VAL A 48 11.18 -9.36 -34.23
C VAL A 48 10.75 -10.22 -33.03
N ARG A 49 11.26 -11.46 -32.97
CA ARG A 49 11.09 -12.35 -31.81
C ARG A 49 11.90 -11.81 -30.64
N THR A 50 11.34 -11.86 -29.44
CA THR A 50 12.04 -11.39 -28.23
C THR A 50 13.31 -12.19 -27.92
N ASN A 51 13.47 -13.34 -28.58
CA ASN A 51 14.53 -14.31 -28.35
C ASN A 51 15.33 -14.61 -29.64
N SER A 52 15.16 -13.82 -30.71
CA SER A 52 15.99 -13.97 -31.92
C SER A 52 17.40 -13.43 -31.64
N SER A 53 18.41 -14.21 -32.02
CA SER A 53 19.83 -13.86 -31.98
C SER A 53 20.07 -12.52 -32.67
N GLY A 54 20.36 -11.47 -31.89
CA GLY A 54 20.64 -10.12 -32.38
C GLY A 54 19.88 -8.99 -31.68
N HIS A 55 18.81 -9.29 -30.93
CA HIS A 55 17.99 -8.26 -30.28
C HIS A 55 17.86 -8.51 -28.77
N GLN A 56 18.88 -8.10 -28.01
CA GLN A 56 18.84 -8.13 -26.55
C GLN A 56 17.92 -7.02 -26.05
N ARG A 57 16.78 -7.40 -25.46
CA ARG A 57 15.95 -6.44 -24.71
C ARG A 57 16.73 -5.97 -23.50
N VAL A 58 17.08 -4.69 -23.48
CA VAL A 58 17.73 -4.06 -22.33
C VAL A 58 16.74 -4.12 -21.14
N PRO A 59 17.08 -4.82 -20.04
CA PRO A 59 16.18 -4.91 -18.91
C PRO A 59 16.01 -3.53 -18.29
N ARG A 60 14.75 -3.15 -18.02
CA ARG A 60 14.44 -1.89 -17.33
C ARG A 60 15.06 -1.82 -15.93
N THR A 61 15.25 -2.98 -15.31
CA THR A 61 15.88 -3.12 -13.99
C THR A 61 17.40 -3.19 -14.17
N GLY A 62 18.13 -2.28 -13.51
CA GLY A 62 19.60 -2.28 -13.46
C GLY A 62 20.28 -1.39 -14.51
N VAL A 63 19.64 -1.11 -15.64
CA VAL A 63 20.26 -0.28 -16.71
C VAL A 63 19.94 1.20 -16.57
N VAL A 64 18.73 1.55 -16.11
CA VAL A 64 18.33 2.95 -15.92
C VAL A 64 18.61 3.37 -14.48
N GLN A 65 19.67 4.15 -14.28
CA GLN A 65 19.95 4.82 -13.02
C GLN A 65 18.89 5.91 -12.80
N MET A 66 17.84 5.57 -12.05
CA MET A 66 16.80 6.54 -11.71
C MET A 66 17.33 7.56 -10.71
N THR A 67 17.12 8.83 -11.02
CA THR A 67 17.28 9.96 -10.10
C THR A 67 16.03 10.11 -9.26
N CYS A 68 16.21 10.28 -7.95
CA CYS A 68 15.11 10.60 -7.04
C CYS A 68 14.66 12.04 -7.28
N THR A 69 13.35 12.29 -7.43
CA THR A 69 12.84 13.67 -7.59
C THR A 69 12.83 14.48 -6.30
N ASN A 70 13.01 13.84 -5.14
CA ASN A 70 13.00 14.50 -3.83
C ASN A 70 14.39 14.97 -3.39
N CYS A 71 15.42 14.14 -3.59
CA CYS A 71 16.79 14.46 -3.16
C CYS A 71 17.77 14.59 -4.33
N HIS A 72 17.32 14.37 -5.57
CA HIS A 72 18.12 14.46 -6.80
C HIS A 72 19.33 13.50 -6.88
N VAL A 73 19.49 12.57 -5.93
CA VAL A 73 20.52 11.52 -5.93
C VAL A 73 20.06 10.29 -6.73
N LYS A 74 20.99 9.63 -7.41
CA LYS A 74 20.78 8.38 -8.15
C LYS A 74 20.71 7.16 -7.22
N GLY A 75 20.05 6.09 -7.66
CA GLY A 75 20.10 4.78 -6.98
C GLY A 75 18.86 4.45 -6.13
N HIS A 76 17.91 5.37 -5.97
CA HIS A 76 16.62 5.07 -5.35
C HIS A 76 15.48 5.87 -6.01
N LYS A 77 14.25 5.39 -5.81
CA LYS A 77 13.03 6.10 -6.25
C LYS A 77 12.52 7.00 -5.14
N THR A 78 11.76 8.02 -5.49
CA THR A 78 11.11 8.96 -4.56
C THR A 78 10.27 8.28 -3.47
N ARG A 79 9.78 7.04 -3.69
CA ARG A 79 9.07 6.25 -2.67
C ARG A 79 9.97 5.69 -1.56
N LYS A 80 11.24 5.43 -1.84
CA LYS A 80 12.24 4.88 -0.91
C LYS A 80 13.32 5.92 -0.60
N CYS A 81 12.96 7.20 -0.63
CA CYS A 81 13.93 8.26 -0.40
C CYS A 81 14.22 8.38 1.10
N PRO A 82 15.49 8.27 1.54
CA PRO A 82 15.82 8.35 2.96
C PRO A 82 15.44 9.70 3.59
N LEU A 83 15.51 10.78 2.81
CA LEU A 83 15.08 12.11 3.26
C LEU A 83 13.58 12.21 3.58
N LYS A 84 12.74 11.33 3.03
CA LYS A 84 11.31 11.31 3.40
C LYS A 84 11.05 10.71 4.76
N PHE A 85 11.94 9.85 5.23
CA PHE A 85 11.80 9.20 6.53
C PHE A 85 12.49 10.01 7.62
N ALA A 86 13.58 10.71 7.29
CA ALA A 86 14.30 11.56 8.24
C ALA A 86 13.49 12.77 8.75
N THR A 87 12.51 13.28 7.99
CA THR A 87 11.68 14.42 8.44
C THR A 87 10.70 14.06 9.54
N GLU A 88 10.20 12.83 9.54
CA GLU A 88 9.34 12.31 10.62
C GLU A 88 10.14 12.21 11.93
N ASP A 89 11.36 11.67 11.85
CA ASP A 89 12.26 11.52 12.99
C ASP A 89 12.70 12.87 13.57
N LEU A 90 13.02 13.87 12.74
CA LEU A 90 13.39 15.21 13.21
C LEU A 90 12.20 15.95 13.84
N SER A 91 10.98 15.77 13.32
CA SER A 91 9.77 16.41 13.89
C SER A 91 9.41 15.82 15.26
N VAL A 92 9.52 14.49 15.40
CA VAL A 92 9.29 13.79 16.67
C VAL A 92 10.39 14.14 17.68
N MET A 93 11.65 14.25 17.24
CA MET A 93 12.77 14.69 18.09
C MET A 93 12.66 16.17 18.49
N ALA A 94 12.18 17.05 17.61
CA ALA A 94 11.95 18.46 17.92
C ALA A 94 10.79 18.66 18.92
N LEU A 95 9.71 17.90 18.77
CA LEU A 95 8.59 17.88 19.73
C LEU A 95 9.03 17.32 21.10
N TYR A 96 9.91 16.32 21.11
CA TYR A 96 10.49 15.78 22.33
C TYR A 96 11.39 16.82 23.04
N LEU A 97 12.28 17.49 22.32
CA LEU A 97 13.14 18.57 22.85
C LEU A 97 12.33 19.81 23.30
N SER A 98 11.21 20.13 22.65
CA SER A 98 10.33 21.24 23.04
C SER A 98 9.49 20.92 24.27
N SER A 99 9.02 19.67 24.39
CA SER A 99 8.17 19.22 25.50
C SER A 99 8.97 19.02 26.80
N ASN A 100 10.28 18.83 26.69
CA ASN A 100 11.15 18.44 27.79
C ASN A 100 12.36 19.37 27.99
N LYS A 101 12.17 20.69 27.77
CA LYS A 101 13.19 21.71 28.08
C LYS A 101 13.71 21.62 29.52
N ALA A 102 12.87 21.21 30.47
CA ALA A 102 13.22 21.07 31.89
C ALA A 102 14.02 19.79 32.22
N THR A 103 13.90 18.72 31.42
CA THR A 103 14.65 17.46 31.62
C THR A 103 15.95 17.43 30.82
N TYR A 104 16.02 18.09 29.66
CA TYR A 104 17.25 18.22 28.88
C TYR A 104 18.32 19.08 29.58
N VAL A 105 17.90 20.18 30.23
CA VAL A 105 18.83 21.07 30.96
C VAL A 105 19.37 20.42 32.24
N THR A 106 18.57 19.58 32.92
CA THR A 106 19.04 18.84 34.12
C THR A 106 19.98 17.69 33.77
N ILE A 107 19.74 16.98 32.66
CA ILE A 107 20.67 15.94 32.14
C ILE A 107 22.01 16.56 31.73
N ILE A 108 22.04 17.76 31.14
CA ILE A 108 23.30 18.45 30.80
C ILE A 108 24.02 18.96 32.05
N ALA A 109 23.28 19.41 33.08
CA ALA A 109 23.85 19.89 34.33
C ALA A 109 24.47 18.77 35.18
N THR A 110 23.89 17.56 35.20
CA THR A 110 24.45 16.41 35.93
C THR A 110 25.72 15.84 35.29
N ILE A 111 25.82 15.87 33.95
CA ILE A 111 27.06 15.47 33.24
C ILE A 111 28.22 16.44 33.55
N LYS A 112 27.94 17.71 33.85
CA LYS A 112 28.96 18.72 34.20
C LYS A 112 29.20 18.88 35.70
N GLY A 113 28.32 18.35 36.56
CA GLY A 113 28.39 18.48 38.02
C GLY A 113 28.79 17.22 38.79
N GLY A 114 29.10 16.11 38.10
CA GLY A 114 29.44 14.83 38.71
C GLY A 114 30.92 14.46 38.63
N VAL A 115 31.84 15.38 38.95
CA VAL A 115 33.24 15.06 39.31
C VAL A 115 33.72 16.06 40.34
N THR A 116 33.66 15.67 41.61
CA THR A 116 34.67 15.97 42.63
C THR A 116 34.79 14.75 43.51
#